data_AF-A0A0R2HPM8-F1
#
_entry.id   AF-A0A0R2HPM8-F1
#
_cell.length_a   1.000
_cell.length_b   1.000
_cell.length_c   1.000
_cell.angle_alpha   90.00
_cell.angle_beta   90.00
_cell.angle_gamma   90.00
#
_symmetry.space_group_name_H-M   'P 1'
#
loop_
_entity.id
_entity.type
_entity.pdbx_description
1 polymer ?
#
loop_
_entity_poly.entity_id
_entity_poly.type
_entity_poly.pdbx_seq_one_letter_code
_entity_poly.pdbx_strand_id
1 'polypeptide(L)'
;MEKVQKALINLLNMGLQDDNVSDDWNYDVEEDGHLHIFVAKVTTAFFILSLIGNMAVEFTVSYSYDPDDMEHVLQNVSKDEPIEIDISAIPKKVMAFYKRC
;
A
#
# COMPACT_ATOMS: atom_id res chain seq x y z
N MET A 1 10.70 8.21 -12.92
CA MET A 1 9.40 7.57 -12.66
C MET A 1 8.89 6.91 -13.93
N GLU A 2 8.82 5.58 -13.94
CA GLU A 2 8.30 4.82 -15.06
C GLU A 2 6.78 5.06 -15.25
N LYS A 3 6.26 4.94 -16.47
CA LYS A 3 4.83 5.17 -16.76
C LYS A 3 3.89 4.31 -15.90
N VAL A 4 4.33 3.12 -15.50
CA VAL A 4 3.53 2.18 -14.72
C VAL A 4 3.45 2.57 -13.24
N GLN A 5 4.57 3.04 -12.65
CA GLN A 5 4.57 3.63 -11.30
C GLN A 5 3.62 4.82 -11.21
N LYS A 6 3.65 5.71 -12.20
CA LYS A 6 2.74 6.87 -12.24
C LYS A 6 1.27 6.45 -12.33
N ALA A 7 0.98 5.39 -13.08
CA ALA A 7 -0.38 4.85 -13.18
C ALA A 7 -0.85 4.24 -11.84
N LEU A 8 0.03 3.53 -11.13
CA LEU A 8 -0.26 2.98 -9.81
C LEU A 8 -0.55 4.10 -8.79
N ILE A 9 0.32 5.09 -8.70
CA ILE A 9 0.14 6.25 -7.80
C ILE A 9 -1.17 6.98 -8.12
N ASN A 10 -1.48 7.21 -9.40
CA ASN A 10 -2.75 7.81 -9.78
C ASN A 10 -3.95 6.96 -9.37
N LEU A 11 -3.86 5.63 -9.48
CA LEU A 11 -4.93 4.71 -9.07
C LEU A 11 -5.14 4.76 -7.55
N LEU A 12 -4.05 4.80 -6.77
CA LEU A 12 -4.11 4.99 -5.32
C LEU A 12 -4.76 6.32 -4.96
N ASN A 13 -4.30 7.43 -5.57
CA ASN A 13 -4.87 8.76 -5.35
C ASN A 13 -6.35 8.85 -5.73
N MET A 14 -6.79 8.17 -6.79
CA MET A 14 -8.22 8.13 -7.17
C MET A 14 -9.05 7.24 -6.23
N GLY A 15 -8.49 6.12 -5.77
CA GLY A 15 -9.20 5.19 -4.88
C GLY A 15 -9.33 5.72 -3.46
N LEU A 16 -8.35 6.48 -2.98
CA LEU A 16 -8.22 6.98 -1.60
C LEU A 16 -8.69 8.43 -1.44
N GLN A 17 -9.35 8.98 -2.47
CA GLN A 17 -9.83 10.37 -2.53
C GLN A 17 -11.10 10.64 -1.70
N ASP A 18 -11.64 9.63 -1.01
CA ASP A 18 -12.78 9.81 -0.11
C ASP A 18 -12.35 10.59 1.14
N ASP A 19 -13.22 11.50 1.61
CA ASP A 19 -12.94 12.59 2.58
C ASP A 19 -12.41 12.20 3.98
N ASN A 20 -12.10 10.92 4.23
CA ASN A 20 -11.58 10.43 5.51
C ASN A 20 -10.33 9.53 5.40
N VAL A 21 -9.78 9.35 4.20
CA VAL A 21 -8.65 8.41 3.98
C VAL A 21 -7.39 9.12 3.49
N SER A 22 -7.46 10.37 3.03
CA SER A 22 -6.31 11.09 2.46
C SER A 22 -5.11 11.24 3.41
N ASP A 23 -5.38 11.37 4.71
CA ASP A 23 -4.36 11.61 5.73
C ASP A 23 -3.87 10.30 6.37
N ASP A 24 -4.53 9.17 6.06
CA ASP A 24 -4.23 7.86 6.62
C ASP A 24 -3.12 7.12 5.86
N TRP A 25 -2.55 7.71 4.80
CA TRP A 25 -1.46 7.10 4.04
C TRP A 25 -0.55 8.13 3.40
N ASN A 26 0.69 7.74 3.15
CA ASN A 26 1.62 8.46 2.30
C ASN A 26 2.47 7.45 1.51
N TYR A 27 3.26 7.94 0.56
CA TYR A 27 4.17 7.08 -0.19
C TYR A 27 5.47 7.81 -0.53
N ASP A 28 6.55 7.03 -0.67
CA ASP A 28 7.83 7.46 -1.21
C ASP A 28 8.26 6.53 -2.35
N VAL A 29 8.97 7.07 -3.32
CA VAL A 29 9.51 6.32 -4.46
C VAL A 29 11.03 6.28 -4.32
N GLU A 30 11.56 5.09 -4.06
CA GLU A 30 12.99 4.87 -3.91
C GLU A 30 13.75 5.02 -5.24
N GLU A 31 15.06 5.24 -5.16
CA GLU A 31 15.93 5.44 -6.33
C GLU A 31 15.96 4.24 -7.28
N ASP A 32 15.76 3.03 -6.75
CA ASP A 32 15.69 1.78 -7.52
C ASP A 32 14.31 1.52 -8.15
N GLY A 33 13.33 2.40 -7.85
CA GLY A 33 11.97 2.32 -8.35
C GLY A 33 11.01 1.50 -7.48
N HIS A 34 11.39 1.09 -6.28
CA HIS A 34 10.44 0.59 -5.31
C HIS A 34 9.50 1.70 -4.83
N LEU A 35 8.24 1.34 -4.57
CA LEU A 35 7.25 2.25 -4.00
C LEU A 35 7.01 1.80 -2.55
N HIS A 36 7.45 2.62 -1.61
CA HIS A 36 7.19 2.44 -0.18
C HIS A 36 5.91 3.19 0.18
N ILE A 37 4.97 2.53 0.84
CA ILE A 37 3.68 3.11 1.24
C ILE A 37 3.54 2.96 2.74
N PHE A 38 3.41 4.09 3.44
CA PHE A 38 3.11 4.11 4.86
C PHE A 38 1.61 4.32 5.06
N VAL A 39 1.02 3.57 5.97
CA VAL A 39 -0.43 3.60 6.23
C VAL A 39 -0.69 3.63 7.73
N ALA A 40 -1.43 4.63 8.20
CA ALA A 40 -1.71 4.82 9.63
C ALA A 40 -2.79 3.87 10.18
N LYS A 41 -3.64 3.29 9.31
CA LYS A 41 -4.75 2.42 9.73
C LYS A 41 -4.78 1.11 8.95
N VAL A 42 -5.06 0.00 9.65
CA VAL A 42 -5.19 -1.33 9.04
C VAL A 42 -6.26 -1.40 7.96
N THR A 43 -7.38 -0.70 8.15
CA THR A 43 -8.49 -0.67 7.19
C THR A 43 -8.08 -0.02 5.87
N THR A 44 -7.26 1.04 5.95
CA THR A 44 -6.71 1.73 4.78
C THR A 44 -5.70 0.84 4.07
N ALA A 45 -4.88 0.09 4.81
CA ALA A 45 -3.93 -0.86 4.24
C ALA A 45 -4.65 -1.97 3.47
N PHE A 46 -5.71 -2.56 4.04
CA PHE A 46 -6.53 -3.54 3.33
C PHE A 46 -7.18 -2.98 2.05
N PHE A 47 -7.62 -1.72 2.09
CA PHE A 47 -8.17 -1.07 0.91
C PHE A 47 -7.10 -0.88 -0.18
N ILE A 48 -5.90 -0.41 0.17
CA ILE A 48 -4.76 -0.32 -0.76
C ILE A 48 -4.44 -1.70 -1.36
N LEU A 49 -4.33 -2.74 -0.53
CA LEU A 49 -4.08 -4.11 -0.98
C LEU A 49 -5.16 -4.62 -1.94
N SER A 50 -6.43 -4.26 -1.71
CA SER A 50 -7.53 -4.62 -2.61
C SER A 50 -7.46 -3.90 -3.97
N LEU A 51 -6.99 -2.65 -3.99
CA LEU A 51 -6.78 -1.87 -5.21
C LEU A 51 -5.64 -2.46 -6.05
N ILE A 52 -4.50 -2.75 -5.40
CA ILE A 52 -3.29 -3.21 -6.09
C ILE A 52 -3.28 -4.71 -6.36
N GLY A 53 -4.05 -5.51 -5.60
CA GLY A 53 -4.10 -6.97 -5.74
C GLY A 53 -4.53 -7.43 -7.14
N ASN A 54 -5.28 -6.61 -7.85
CA ASN A 54 -5.69 -6.88 -9.23
C ASN A 54 -4.61 -6.55 -10.28
N MET A 55 -3.48 -5.96 -9.88
CA MET A 55 -2.43 -5.45 -10.77
C MET A 55 -1.24 -6.41 -10.93
N ALA A 56 -1.27 -7.59 -10.28
CA ALA A 56 -0.18 -8.57 -10.26
C ALA A 56 1.16 -7.97 -9.78
N VAL A 57 1.12 -6.97 -8.91
CA VAL A 57 2.31 -6.37 -8.30
C VAL A 57 2.92 -7.31 -7.25
N GLU A 58 4.25 -7.31 -7.16
CA GLU A 58 4.96 -7.95 -6.06
C GLU A 58 5.05 -6.96 -4.91
N PHE A 59 4.60 -7.38 -3.72
CA PHE A 59 4.61 -6.53 -2.54
C PHE A 59 4.90 -7.32 -1.27
N THR A 60 5.48 -6.64 -0.29
CA THR A 60 5.62 -7.10 1.09
C THR A 60 4.84 -6.18 2.03
N VAL A 61 4.37 -6.74 3.14
CA VAL A 61 3.64 -5.99 4.17
C VAL A 61 4.36 -6.21 5.51
N SER A 62 4.67 -5.11 6.19
CA SER A 62 5.28 -5.10 7.52
C SER A 62 4.46 -4.23 8.46
N TYR A 63 4.56 -4.52 9.75
CA TYR A 63 4.09 -3.62 10.80
C TYR A 63 5.26 -2.76 11.25
N SER A 64 5.03 -1.46 11.38
CA SER A 64 6.02 -0.58 11.98
C SER A 64 5.91 -0.74 13.49
N TYR A 65 6.92 -1.35 14.11
CA TYR A 65 6.96 -1.54 15.55
C TYR A 65 8.24 -0.98 16.15
N ASP A 66 8.12 -0.46 17.38
CA ASP A 66 9.28 -0.13 18.20
C ASP A 66 9.92 -1.45 18.67
N PRO A 67 11.19 -1.74 18.30
CA PRO A 67 11.89 -2.94 18.73
C PRO A 67 11.96 -3.10 20.26
N ASP A 68 11.89 -1.99 20.99
CA ASP A 68 11.92 -1.98 22.46
C ASP A 68 10.54 -2.32 23.08
N ASP A 69 9.47 -2.42 22.29
CA ASP A 69 8.09 -2.69 22.73
C ASP A 69 7.46 -3.94 22.08
N MET A 70 8.30 -4.92 21.74
CA MET A 70 7.92 -6.11 20.98
C MET A 70 6.85 -7.00 21.67
N GLU A 71 6.71 -6.92 22.99
CA GLU A 71 5.72 -7.69 23.77
C GLU A 71 4.30 -7.10 23.66
N HIS A 72 4.16 -5.78 23.48
CA HIS A 72 2.88 -5.11 23.23
C HIS A 72 2.40 -5.32 21.78
N VAL A 73 3.31 -5.38 20.81
CA VAL A 73 3.02 -5.53 19.37
C VAL A 73 2.33 -6.86 19.05
N LEU A 74 2.78 -7.97 19.66
CA LEU A 74 2.18 -9.30 19.44
C LEU A 74 0.80 -9.45 20.10
N GLN A 75 0.51 -8.66 21.15
CA GLN A 75 -0.75 -8.72 21.88
C GLN A 75 -1.79 -7.73 21.35
N ASN A 76 -1.33 -6.65 20.70
CA ASN A 76 -2.17 -5.54 20.26
C ASN A 76 -1.91 -5.18 18.79
N VAL A 77 -1.93 -6.15 17.86
CA VAL A 77 -2.19 -5.83 16.45
C VAL A 77 -3.58 -5.21 16.38
N SER A 78 -3.62 -3.92 16.69
CA SER A 78 -4.79 -3.13 16.95
C SER A 78 -5.21 -2.52 15.62
N LYS A 79 -6.44 -2.03 15.56
CA LYS A 79 -6.97 -1.42 14.33
C LYS A 79 -6.20 -0.17 13.89
N ASP A 80 -5.35 0.37 14.75
CA ASP A 80 -4.72 1.68 14.61
C ASP A 80 -3.19 1.61 14.60
N GLU A 81 -2.59 0.43 14.41
CA GLU A 81 -1.14 0.33 14.23
C GLU A 81 -0.70 0.67 12.79
N PRO A 82 0.42 1.39 12.61
CA PRO A 82 0.92 1.72 11.29
C PRO A 82 1.41 0.49 10.54
N ILE A 83 1.10 0.45 9.26
CA ILE A 83 1.46 -0.62 8.33
C ILE A 83 2.27 -0.02 7.19
N GLU A 84 3.33 -0.73 6.84
CA GLU A 84 4.19 -0.44 5.72
C GLU A 84 3.93 -1.45 4.61
N ILE A 85 3.79 -0.96 3.39
CA ILE A 85 3.61 -1.78 2.18
C ILE A 85 4.71 -1.39 1.21
N ASP A 86 5.59 -2.33 0.92
CA ASP A 86 6.67 -2.18 -0.05
C ASP A 86 6.29 -2.85 -1.35
N ILE A 87 6.37 -2.13 -2.45
CA ILE A 87 6.11 -2.67 -3.79
C ILE A 87 7.43 -2.76 -4.54
N SER A 88 7.98 -3.98 -4.61
CA SER A 88 9.29 -4.29 -5.19
C SER A 88 9.25 -4.45 -6.71
N ALA A 89 8.11 -4.85 -7.28
CA ALA A 89 7.96 -4.97 -8.72
C ALA A 89 6.57 -4.60 -9.20
N ILE A 90 6.51 -3.67 -10.16
CA ILE A 90 5.29 -3.31 -10.88
C ILE A 90 5.37 -3.93 -12.29
N PRO A 91 4.48 -4.87 -12.66
CA PRO A 91 4.51 -5.50 -13.97
C PRO A 91 4.44 -4.46 -15.09
N LYS A 92 5.31 -4.59 -16.09
CA LYS A 92 5.31 -3.71 -17.28
C LYS A 92 3.96 -3.70 -18.05
N LYS A 93 3.10 -4.69 -17.79
CA LYS A 93 1.72 -4.76 -18.26
C LYS A 93 0.80 -5.05 -17.06
N VAL A 94 -0.02 -4.06 -16.69
CA VAL A 94 -1.14 -4.28 -15.78
C VAL A 94 -2.17 -5.14 -16.53
N MET A 95 -2.41 -6.36 -16.07
CA MET A 95 -3.47 -7.21 -16.62
C MET A 95 -4.80 -6.60 -16.17
N ALA A 96 -5.42 -5.77 -17.02
CA ALA A 96 -6.79 -5.35 -16.81
C ALA A 96 -7.68 -6.60 -16.90
N PHE A 97 -8.08 -7.15 -15.75
CA PHE A 97 -9.12 -8.17 -15.73
C PHE A 97 -10.44 -7.47 -16.05
N TYR A 98 -10.88 -7.59 -17.30
CA TYR A 98 -12.21 -7.15 -17.70
C TYR A 98 -13.23 -7.85 -16.80
N LYS A 99 -14.02 -7.06 -16.06
CA LYS A 99 -15.24 -7.53 -15.42
C LYS A 99 -16.08 -8.15 -16.53
N ARG A 100 -16.24 -9.48 -16.54
CA ARG A 100 -17.25 -10.10 -17.41
C ARG A 100 -18.59 -9.54 -16.95
N CYS A 101 -19.22 -8.76 -17.82
CA CYS A 101 -20.60 -8.31 -17.68
C CYS A 101 -21.53 -9.51 -17.50
#